data_AF-A0A7L4N3C2-F1
#
_entry.id   AF-A0A7L4N3C2-F1
#
_cell.length_a   1.000
_cell.length_b   1.000
_cell.length_c   1.000
_cell.angle_alpha   90.00
_cell.angle_beta   90.00
_cell.angle_gamma   90.00
#
_symmetry.space_group_name_H-M   'P 1'
#
loop_
_entity.id
_entity.type
_entity.pdbx_description
1 polymer ?
#
loop_
_entity_poly.entity_id
_entity_poly.type
_entity_poly.pdbx_seq_one_letter_code
_entity_poly.pdbx_strand_id
1 'polypeptide(L)'
;VRAARASLRTTPGPRPCSVEWAGGRPRRVQVLRGSFSRATAGAWSQDAVDYFLRSQRIRSRDGAAIRWFHAANSKARAGEAARSDVHMIEADVLLRGGKEGNGNPIMAHPPETDSDNTLQEWLKEIVNTNKGIKLDFKRYLKRTRFLYCLNS
;
A
#
# COMPACT_ATOMS: atom_id res chain seq x y z
N VAL A 1 -52.56 55.43 -5.59
CA VAL A 1 -52.24 53.99 -5.40
C VAL A 1 -50.72 53.86 -5.33
N ARG A 2 -50.14 53.66 -4.13
CA ARG A 2 -48.68 53.57 -3.91
C ARG A 2 -48.24 52.10 -4.07
N ALA A 3 -47.30 51.83 -4.96
CA ALA A 3 -46.62 50.53 -5.05
C ALA A 3 -45.45 50.48 -4.05
N ALA A 4 -45.45 49.44 -3.21
CA ALA A 4 -44.45 49.22 -2.16
C ALA A 4 -43.20 48.52 -2.72
N ARG A 5 -42.02 48.99 -2.28
CA ARG A 5 -40.72 48.33 -2.47
C ARG A 5 -40.67 47.01 -1.68
N ALA A 6 -40.31 45.92 -2.34
CA ALA A 6 -39.98 44.66 -1.69
C ALA A 6 -38.55 44.71 -1.11
N SER A 7 -38.43 44.44 0.19
CA SER A 7 -37.17 44.30 0.91
C SER A 7 -36.82 42.82 1.01
N LEU A 8 -35.67 42.42 0.48
CA LEU A 8 -35.13 41.07 0.55
C LEU A 8 -34.72 40.76 2.00
N ARG A 9 -35.43 39.85 2.67
CA ARG A 9 -35.00 39.27 3.96
C ARG A 9 -34.14 38.05 3.68
N THR A 10 -32.88 38.12 4.11
CA THR A 10 -31.96 37.00 4.20
C THR A 10 -32.39 36.07 5.34
N THR A 11 -32.63 34.79 5.04
CA THR A 11 -32.85 33.74 6.06
C THR A 11 -31.49 33.27 6.62
N PRO A 12 -31.36 33.02 7.94
CA PRO A 12 -30.15 32.42 8.48
C PRO A 12 -30.15 30.90 8.25
N GLY A 13 -29.05 30.37 7.73
CA GLY A 13 -28.82 28.93 7.55
C GLY A 13 -28.68 28.16 8.87
N PRO A 14 -28.75 26.80 8.83
CA PRO A 14 -28.71 25.97 10.02
C PRO A 14 -27.35 26.01 10.71
N ARG A 15 -27.35 26.03 12.05
CA ARG A 15 -26.14 26.01 12.89
C ARG A 15 -25.56 24.58 13.00
N PRO A 16 -24.23 24.41 13.12
CA PRO A 16 -23.63 23.10 13.34
C PRO A 16 -23.97 22.56 14.74
N CYS A 17 -24.23 21.25 14.81
CA CYS A 17 -24.42 20.54 16.08
C CYS A 17 -23.12 20.53 16.89
N SER A 18 -23.12 21.19 18.04
CA SER A 18 -22.09 21.04 19.07
C SER A 18 -22.31 19.73 19.82
N VAL A 19 -21.35 18.81 19.77
CA VAL A 19 -21.30 17.63 20.63
C VAL A 19 -20.57 18.02 21.90
N GLU A 20 -21.30 18.06 23.02
CA GLU A 20 -20.80 18.37 24.34
C GLU A 20 -20.19 17.09 24.97
N TRP A 21 -18.89 17.09 25.20
CA TRP A 21 -18.19 15.97 25.84
C TRP A 21 -18.34 16.07 27.35
N ALA A 22 -19.06 15.11 27.94
CA ALA A 22 -19.13 14.95 29.39
C ALA A 22 -17.72 14.63 29.95
N GLY A 23 -17.32 15.40 30.96
CA GLY A 23 -15.97 15.41 31.51
C GLY A 23 -15.51 14.11 32.16
N GLY A 24 -14.23 13.79 31.95
CA GLY A 24 -13.44 12.89 32.78
C GLY A 24 -11.98 13.34 32.71
N ARG A 25 -11.36 13.68 33.85
CA ARG A 25 -9.94 14.04 33.90
C ARG A 25 -9.09 12.80 33.59
N PRO A 26 -8.18 12.81 32.61
CA PRO A 26 -7.28 11.68 32.41
C PRO A 26 -6.33 11.57 33.60
N ARG A 27 -6.30 10.41 34.25
CA ARG A 27 -5.29 10.11 35.27
C ARG A 27 -3.92 10.07 34.58
N ARG A 28 -2.96 10.82 35.13
CA ARG A 28 -1.57 10.83 34.68
C ARG A 28 -0.96 9.43 34.90
N VAL A 29 -0.84 8.64 33.84
CA VAL A 29 -0.01 7.43 33.86
C VAL A 29 1.45 7.88 33.81
N GLN A 30 2.20 7.61 34.89
CA GLN A 30 3.66 7.74 34.85
C GLN A 30 4.20 6.64 33.93
N VAL A 31 4.75 7.03 32.78
CA VAL A 31 5.55 6.14 31.94
C VAL A 31 6.88 5.95 32.65
N LEU A 32 7.08 4.77 33.24
CA LEU A 32 8.40 4.30 33.65
C LEU A 32 9.29 4.29 32.41
N ARG A 33 10.34 5.12 32.40
CA ARG A 33 11.36 5.10 31.34
C ARG A 33 12.16 3.80 31.47
N GLY A 34 11.66 2.74 30.84
CA GLY A 34 12.48 1.62 30.44
C GLY A 34 13.44 2.08 29.35
N SER A 35 14.72 1.78 29.51
CA SER A 35 15.74 1.97 28.49
C SER A 35 15.44 1.05 27.31
N PHE A 36 14.65 1.52 26.34
CA PHE A 36 14.54 0.86 25.06
C PHE A 36 15.83 1.14 24.30
N SER A 37 16.64 0.10 24.11
CA SER A 37 17.78 0.15 23.20
C SER A 37 17.27 0.71 21.87
N ARG A 38 17.88 1.83 21.46
CA ARG A 38 17.51 2.55 20.26
C ARG A 38 17.82 1.65 19.08
N ALA A 39 16.85 0.85 18.63
CA ALA A 39 16.86 0.29 17.30
C ALA A 39 17.01 1.49 16.37
N THR A 40 18.23 1.70 15.85
CA THR A 40 18.45 2.71 14.83
C THR A 40 17.52 2.36 13.69
N ALA A 41 16.62 3.29 13.39
CA ALA A 41 15.74 3.24 12.25
C ALA A 41 16.59 3.32 10.97
N GLY A 42 17.25 2.21 10.63
CA GLY A 42 17.79 1.97 9.31
C GLY A 42 16.61 1.69 8.40
N ALA A 43 16.55 2.39 7.28
CA ALA A 43 15.64 2.03 6.20
C ALA A 43 15.84 0.55 5.89
N TRP A 44 14.77 -0.23 5.76
CA TRP A 44 14.77 -1.67 5.49
C TRP A 44 15.80 -2.14 4.42
N SER A 45 16.21 -1.26 3.50
CA SER A 45 17.27 -1.51 2.54
C SER A 45 18.66 -1.69 3.17
N GLN A 46 19.04 -0.92 4.19
CA GLN A 46 20.31 -1.10 4.91
C GLN A 46 20.32 -2.44 5.63
N ASP A 47 19.22 -2.83 6.27
CA ASP A 47 19.08 -4.14 6.90
C ASP A 47 19.14 -5.29 5.88
N ALA A 48 18.53 -5.12 4.70
CA ALA A 48 18.57 -6.13 3.64
C ALA A 48 19.96 -6.29 3.01
N VAL A 49 20.64 -5.18 2.70
CA VAL A 49 22.03 -5.21 2.18
C VAL A 49 22.95 -5.86 3.21
N ASP A 50 22.83 -5.47 4.48
CA ASP A 50 23.66 -6.03 5.55
C ASP A 50 23.36 -7.52 5.78
N TYR A 51 22.11 -7.94 5.69
CA TYR A 51 21.73 -9.36 5.74
C TYR A 51 22.36 -10.17 4.61
N PHE A 52 22.25 -9.70 3.36
CA PHE A 52 22.81 -10.42 2.21
C PHE A 52 24.33 -10.42 2.20
N LEU A 53 24.97 -9.37 2.73
CA LEU A 53 26.41 -9.31 2.88
C LEU A 53 26.90 -10.30 3.96
N ARG A 54 26.28 -10.31 5.14
CA ARG A 54 26.62 -11.24 6.23
C ARG A 54 26.41 -12.70 5.86
N SER A 55 25.42 -12.98 5.02
CA SER A 55 25.16 -14.33 4.48
C SER A 55 26.00 -14.66 3.24
N GLN A 56 26.96 -13.80 2.87
CA GLN A 56 27.89 -13.99 1.75
C GLN A 56 27.19 -14.14 0.38
N ARG A 57 26.00 -13.58 0.23
CA ARG A 57 25.22 -13.64 -1.02
C ARG A 57 25.53 -12.50 -1.97
N ILE A 58 25.97 -11.36 -1.43
CA ILE A 58 26.53 -10.24 -2.19
C ILE A 58 27.99 -10.01 -1.79
N ARG A 59 28.79 -9.47 -2.72
CA ARG A 59 30.25 -9.30 -2.54
C ARG A 59 30.66 -7.96 -1.93
N SER A 60 29.76 -6.99 -1.93
CA SER A 60 30.00 -5.63 -1.44
C SER A 60 28.77 -5.11 -0.71
N ARG A 61 28.96 -4.12 0.16
CA ARG A 61 27.88 -3.43 0.87
C ARG A 61 27.18 -2.42 -0.04
N ASP A 62 26.60 -2.92 -1.13
CA ASP A 62 25.96 -2.13 -2.17
C ASP A 62 24.58 -2.71 -2.51
N GLY A 63 23.56 -1.86 -2.50
CA GLY A 63 22.20 -2.23 -2.91
C GLY A 63 22.12 -2.68 -4.37
N ALA A 64 23.00 -2.17 -5.23
CA ALA A 64 23.08 -2.60 -6.64
C ALA A 64 23.58 -4.04 -6.80
N ALA A 65 24.26 -4.60 -5.79
CA ALA A 65 24.64 -6.02 -5.80
C ALA A 65 23.44 -6.96 -5.54
N ILE A 66 22.32 -6.44 -5.03
CA ILE A 66 21.09 -7.21 -4.83
C ILE A 66 20.40 -7.40 -6.18
N ARG A 67 20.39 -8.65 -6.64
CA ARG A 67 19.60 -9.09 -7.80
C ARG A 67 18.12 -9.32 -7.48
N TRP A 68 17.26 -8.93 -8.42
CA TRP A 68 15.80 -8.97 -8.31
C TRP A 68 15.15 -9.82 -9.40
N PHE A 69 14.06 -10.50 -9.05
CA PHE A 69 13.09 -11.01 -10.01
C PHE A 69 11.86 -10.11 -9.97
N HIS A 70 11.50 -9.55 -11.12
CA HIS A 70 10.41 -8.57 -11.24
C HIS A 70 9.12 -9.23 -11.75
N ALA A 71 7.99 -8.67 -11.32
CA ALA A 71 6.65 -9.03 -11.77
C ALA A 71 6.38 -10.54 -11.70
N ALA A 72 6.64 -11.17 -10.55
CA ALA A 72 6.38 -12.59 -10.31
C ALA A 72 4.88 -12.88 -10.10
N ASN A 73 4.04 -12.43 -11.02
CA ASN A 73 2.60 -12.29 -10.82
C ASN A 73 1.77 -13.54 -11.14
N SER A 74 2.35 -14.57 -11.75
CA SER A 74 1.64 -15.82 -12.06
C SER A 74 2.21 -17.01 -11.29
N LYS A 75 1.51 -18.16 -11.28
CA LYS A 75 2.04 -19.38 -10.65
C LYS A 75 3.36 -19.81 -11.29
N ALA A 76 3.41 -19.76 -12.62
CA ALA A 76 4.62 -20.09 -13.38
C ALA A 76 5.79 -19.17 -12.99
N ARG A 77 5.57 -17.85 -12.95
CA ARG A 77 6.62 -16.89 -12.60
C ARG A 77 7.03 -16.95 -11.14
N ALA A 78 6.10 -17.22 -10.22
CA ALA A 78 6.42 -17.45 -8.82
C ALA A 78 7.34 -18.68 -8.66
N GLY A 79 7.02 -19.77 -9.34
CA GLY A 79 7.87 -20.96 -9.34
C GLY A 79 9.24 -20.75 -9.99
N GLU A 80 9.32 -19.97 -11.07
CA GLU A 80 10.59 -19.57 -11.68
C GLU A 80 11.43 -18.72 -10.72
N ALA A 81 10.80 -17.71 -10.11
CA ALA A 81 11.44 -16.83 -9.14
C ALA A 81 11.96 -17.61 -7.93
N ALA A 82 11.18 -18.58 -7.42
CA ALA A 82 11.55 -19.45 -6.31
C ALA A 82 12.81 -20.29 -6.60
N ARG A 83 12.97 -20.78 -7.84
CA ARG A 83 14.12 -21.61 -8.26
C ARG A 83 15.34 -20.81 -8.73
N SER A 84 15.16 -19.53 -9.06
CA SER A 84 16.25 -18.67 -9.53
C SER A 84 17.32 -18.43 -8.45
N ASP A 85 18.44 -17.83 -8.85
CA ASP A 85 19.54 -17.40 -7.97
C ASP A 85 19.40 -15.93 -7.50
N VAL A 86 18.24 -15.29 -7.72
CA VAL A 86 17.96 -13.92 -7.23
C VAL A 86 17.84 -13.86 -5.70
N HIS A 87 18.04 -12.66 -5.16
CA HIS A 87 17.95 -12.39 -3.72
C HIS A 87 16.55 -11.92 -3.32
N MET A 88 15.93 -11.10 -4.16
CA MET A 88 14.63 -10.48 -3.93
C MET A 88 13.64 -10.87 -5.01
N ILE A 89 12.39 -11.10 -4.61
CA ILE A 89 11.26 -11.27 -5.53
C ILE A 89 10.29 -10.11 -5.33
N GLU A 90 9.91 -9.49 -6.44
CA GLU A 90 8.92 -8.45 -6.51
C GLU A 90 7.68 -8.95 -7.24
N ALA A 91 6.51 -8.61 -6.70
CA ALA A 91 5.24 -8.96 -7.31
C ALA A 91 4.16 -7.92 -6.96
N ASP A 92 3.25 -7.73 -7.89
CA ASP A 92 2.15 -6.77 -7.80
C ASP A 92 0.92 -7.42 -7.15
N VAL A 93 0.29 -6.73 -6.21
CA VAL A 93 -0.93 -7.19 -5.54
C VAL A 93 -2.10 -6.31 -5.93
N LEU A 94 -3.19 -6.93 -6.38
CA LEU A 94 -4.42 -6.25 -6.78
C LEU A 94 -5.63 -6.96 -6.16
N LEU A 95 -6.71 -6.23 -5.87
CA LEU A 95 -7.97 -6.81 -5.40
C LEU A 95 -8.87 -7.15 -6.59
N ARG A 96 -9.14 -8.44 -6.81
CA ARG A 96 -9.99 -8.91 -7.91
C ARG A 96 -11.35 -8.20 -7.89
N GLY A 97 -11.82 -7.71 -9.03
CA GLY A 97 -13.16 -7.09 -9.11
C GLY A 97 -13.24 -5.63 -8.68
N GLY A 98 -12.13 -4.94 -8.41
CA GLY A 98 -12.15 -3.48 -8.37
C GLY A 98 -12.46 -2.82 -7.02
N LYS A 99 -13.04 -1.62 -7.12
CA LYS A 99 -13.32 -0.71 -5.99
C LYS A 99 -14.41 -1.22 -5.05
N GLU A 100 -15.11 -2.30 -5.39
CA GLU A 100 -16.23 -2.81 -4.60
C GLU A 100 -15.77 -3.60 -3.37
N GLY A 101 -14.48 -3.57 -3.02
CA GLY A 101 -13.96 -3.85 -1.68
C GLY A 101 -13.93 -5.32 -1.24
N ASN A 102 -14.55 -6.20 -2.03
CA ASN A 102 -14.83 -7.59 -1.60
C ASN A 102 -14.00 -8.62 -2.38
N GLY A 103 -13.02 -8.15 -3.14
CA GLY A 103 -12.19 -8.95 -4.02
C GLY A 103 -11.13 -9.77 -3.31
N ASN A 104 -10.89 -11.00 -3.77
CA ASN A 104 -9.71 -11.76 -3.35
C ASN A 104 -8.43 -11.04 -3.81
N PRO A 105 -7.39 -10.92 -2.96
CA PRO A 105 -6.10 -10.40 -3.37
C PRO A 105 -5.42 -11.39 -4.32
N ILE A 106 -5.05 -10.89 -5.49
CA ILE A 106 -4.44 -11.63 -6.58
C ILE A 106 -3.14 -10.97 -6.99
N MET A 107 -2.25 -11.76 -7.59
CA MET A 107 -0.98 -11.28 -8.05
C MET A 107 -1.15 -10.72 -9.47
N ALA A 108 -1.34 -9.41 -9.62
CA ALA A 108 -1.63 -8.78 -10.91
C ALA A 108 -1.19 -7.32 -10.94
N HIS A 109 -0.69 -6.89 -12.11
CA HIS A 109 -0.39 -5.50 -12.43
C HIS A 109 -1.48 -4.95 -13.35
N PRO A 110 -1.92 -3.70 -13.26
CA PRO A 110 -2.82 -3.13 -14.27
C PRO A 110 -2.14 -3.03 -15.65
N PRO A 111 -2.84 -3.26 -16.78
CA PRO A 111 -4.30 -3.29 -16.92
C PRO A 111 -4.94 -4.64 -16.59
N GLU A 112 -4.16 -5.68 -16.28
CA GLU A 112 -4.69 -6.97 -15.88
C GLU A 112 -5.59 -6.81 -14.65
N THR A 113 -6.76 -7.43 -14.71
CA THR A 113 -7.78 -7.37 -13.66
C THR A 113 -7.95 -8.71 -12.95
N ASP A 114 -7.26 -9.74 -13.44
CA ASP A 114 -7.28 -11.09 -12.91
C ASP A 114 -5.91 -11.79 -13.03
N SER A 115 -5.72 -12.88 -12.29
CA SER A 115 -4.52 -13.73 -12.29
C SER A 115 -4.86 -15.17 -11.90
N ASP A 116 -4.03 -16.11 -12.36
CA ASP A 116 -4.06 -17.53 -11.99
C ASP A 116 -3.51 -17.80 -10.58
N ASN A 117 -2.95 -16.77 -9.94
CA ASN A 117 -2.29 -16.84 -8.64
C ASN A 117 -2.89 -15.86 -7.64
N THR A 118 -3.43 -16.37 -6.54
CA THR A 118 -3.83 -15.55 -5.40
C THR A 118 -2.61 -15.13 -4.57
N LEU A 119 -2.71 -14.03 -3.81
CA LEU A 119 -1.64 -13.65 -2.87
C LEU A 119 -1.34 -14.77 -1.86
N GLN A 120 -2.37 -15.50 -1.42
CA GLN A 120 -2.20 -16.60 -0.48
C GLN A 120 -1.42 -17.77 -1.08
N GLU A 121 -1.74 -18.18 -2.32
CA GLU A 121 -0.99 -19.24 -3.03
C GLU A 121 0.45 -18.79 -3.31
N TRP A 122 0.63 -17.55 -3.75
CA TRP A 122 1.94 -16.97 -3.99
C TRP A 122 2.80 -16.97 -2.72
N LEU A 123 2.25 -16.56 -1.58
CA LEU A 123 2.97 -16.59 -0.31
C LEU A 123 3.36 -18.02 0.08
N LYS A 124 2.46 -19.00 -0.07
CA LYS A 124 2.79 -20.41 0.23
C LYS A 124 3.99 -20.92 -0.58
N GLU A 125 4.09 -20.51 -1.85
CA GLU A 125 5.22 -20.87 -2.72
C GLU A 125 6.52 -20.19 -2.26
N ILE A 126 6.47 -18.89 -1.96
CA ILE A 126 7.70 -18.08 -1.77
C ILE A 126 8.21 -18.09 -0.31
N VAL A 127 7.35 -18.22 0.71
CA VAL A 127 7.76 -18.10 2.13
C VAL A 127 8.74 -19.18 2.57
N ASN A 128 8.75 -20.33 1.88
CA ASN A 128 9.66 -21.43 2.16
C ASN A 128 11.02 -21.27 1.48
N THR A 129 11.23 -20.18 0.74
CA THR A 129 12.51 -19.84 0.11
C THR A 129 13.36 -18.96 1.02
N ASN A 130 14.64 -18.81 0.70
CA ASN A 130 15.56 -17.91 1.40
C ASN A 130 15.64 -16.51 0.75
N LYS A 131 14.56 -16.07 0.11
CA LYS A 131 14.51 -14.84 -0.69
C LYS A 131 13.75 -13.75 0.07
N GLY A 132 14.17 -12.50 -0.11
CA GLY A 132 13.37 -11.37 0.34
C GLY A 132 12.20 -11.09 -0.60
N ILE A 133 11.15 -10.47 -0.09
CA ILE A 133 9.89 -10.23 -0.81
C ILE A 133 9.60 -8.73 -0.81
N LYS A 134 9.17 -8.19 -1.96
CA LYS A 134 8.54 -6.88 -2.08
C LYS A 134 7.17 -7.04 -2.73
N LEU A 135 6.11 -6.73 -1.97
CA LEU A 135 4.74 -6.70 -2.48
C LEU A 135 4.37 -5.26 -2.87
N ASP A 136 4.08 -5.04 -4.15
CA ASP A 136 3.68 -3.75 -4.70
C ASP A 136 2.15 -3.67 -4.81
N PHE A 137 1.50 -3.04 -3.84
CA PHE A 137 0.04 -2.94 -3.79
C PHE A 137 -0.47 -1.94 -4.82
N LYS A 138 -1.22 -2.44 -5.80
CA LYS A 138 -1.82 -1.66 -6.87
C LYS A 138 -3.25 -1.27 -6.54
N ARG A 139 -3.63 -0.09 -7.02
CA ARG A 139 -5.02 0.38 -7.04
C ARG A 139 -5.46 0.58 -8.48
N TYR A 140 -6.73 0.35 -8.75
CA TYR A 140 -7.34 0.76 -10.02
C TYR A 140 -7.34 2.28 -10.13
N LEU A 141 -6.44 2.82 -10.95
CA LEU A 141 -6.64 4.13 -11.54
C LEU A 141 -7.54 3.93 -12.76
N LYS A 142 -8.86 4.10 -12.59
CA LYS A 142 -9.69 4.40 -13.76
C LYS A 142 -9.13 5.68 -14.34
N ARG A 143 -8.47 5.58 -15.49
CA ARG A 143 -8.14 6.75 -16.29
C ARG A 143 -9.50 7.25 -16.80
N THR A 144 -10.16 8.12 -16.03
CA THR A 144 -11.34 8.82 -16.51
C THR A 144 -10.88 9.69 -17.66
N ARG A 145 -10.95 9.18 -18.90
CA ARG A 145 -10.94 10.03 -20.08
C ARG A 145 -12.26 10.79 -20.01
N PHE A 146 -12.22 12.01 -19.47
CA PHE A 146 -13.18 13.02 -19.88
C PHE A 146 -12.88 13.30 -21.35
N LEU A 147 -13.56 12.58 -22.25
CA LEU A 147 -13.73 13.06 -23.63
C LEU A 147 -14.77 14.19 -23.53
N TYR A 148 -14.32 15.42 -23.34
CA TYR A 148 -15.14 16.54 -23.76
C TYR A 148 -15.08 16.54 -25.29
N CYS A 149 -16.18 16.14 -25.94
CA CYS A 149 -16.46 16.58 -27.29
C CYS A 149 -16.54 18.11 -27.24
N LEU A 150 -15.47 18.80 -27.64
CA LEU A 150 -15.60 20.15 -28.13
C LEU A 150 -16.34 20.04 -29.46
N ASN A 151 -17.65 20.29 -29.41
CA ASN A 151 -18.41 20.53 -30.63
C ASN A 151 -17.79 21.73 -31.34
N SER A 152 -17.43 21.50 -32.60
CA SER A 152 -16.99 22.51 -33.57
C SER A 152 -18.10 23.52 -33.87
#